data_AF-A0A7Y0CK24-F1
#
_entry.id   AF-A0A7Y0CK24-F1
#
_cell.length_a   1.000
_cell.length_b   1.000
_cell.length_c   1.000
_cell.angle_alpha   90.00
_cell.angle_beta   90.00
_cell.angle_gamma   90.00
#
_symmetry.space_group_name_H-M   'P 1'
#
loop_
_entity.id
_entity.type
_entity.pdbx_description
1 polymer ?
#
loop_
_entity_poly.entity_id
_entity_poly.type
_entity_poly.pdbx_seq_one_letter_code
_entity_poly.pdbx_strand_id
1 'polypeptide(L)'
;MTEVQAPARPARLAVRQQARRMLRDPLDASAHLARLQAALQLPGSEPVQGALADLFVAFGEREVLLKRSALHLARDRLAEHVVRWFEAQAGQARLSRITPLATRWSVLARPSADISTRARRCSGDDSRALADQAVKAVENADAEAQAAFLHHCITCHDNLAFMLARRALLRESEKLPPNWDEVSRQLQQIRDLA
;
A
#
# COMPACT_ATOMS: atom_id res chain seq x y z
N MET A 1 0.91 5.18 -23.81
CA MET A 1 0.71 3.91 -23.08
C MET A 1 2.08 3.35 -22.73
N THR A 2 2.58 3.69 -21.55
CA THR A 2 4.00 3.55 -21.17
C THR A 2 4.34 2.16 -20.65
N GLU A 3 5.51 1.66 -21.05
CA GLU A 3 6.08 0.31 -20.82
C GLU A 3 6.07 -0.19 -19.36
N VAL A 4 5.89 0.71 -18.38
CA VAL A 4 5.77 0.38 -16.95
C VAL A 4 4.49 -0.43 -16.63
N GLN A 5 3.45 -0.36 -17.47
CA GLN A 5 2.18 -1.09 -17.25
C GLN A 5 2.21 -2.56 -17.70
N ALA A 6 3.15 -2.95 -18.58
CA ALA A 6 3.15 -4.26 -19.23
C ALA A 6 3.33 -5.47 -18.27
N PRO A 7 4.28 -5.47 -17.31
CA PRO A 7 4.45 -6.60 -16.38
C PRO A 7 3.36 -6.65 -15.29
N ALA A 8 2.69 -5.53 -15.00
CA ALA A 8 1.68 -5.45 -13.95
C ALA A 8 0.37 -6.17 -14.30
N ARG A 9 0.01 -6.26 -15.59
CA ARG A 9 -1.28 -6.84 -16.01
C ARG A 9 -1.33 -8.37 -15.80
N PRO A 10 -0.34 -9.17 -16.21
CA PRO A 10 -0.30 -10.60 -15.90
C PRO A 10 -0.32 -10.87 -14.38
N ALA A 11 0.47 -10.12 -13.61
CA ALA A 11 0.50 -10.25 -12.15
C ALA A 11 -0.87 -9.96 -11.51
N ARG A 12 -1.56 -8.90 -11.94
CA ARG A 12 -2.92 -8.57 -11.47
C ARG A 12 -3.93 -9.67 -11.79
N LEU A 13 -3.84 -10.29 -12.96
CA LEU A 13 -4.72 -11.40 -13.35
C LEU A 13 -4.44 -12.63 -12.48
N ALA A 14 -3.17 -12.96 -12.25
CA ALA A 14 -2.77 -14.06 -11.37
C ALA A 14 -3.28 -13.86 -9.94
N VAL A 15 -3.11 -12.67 -9.36
CA VAL A 15 -3.65 -12.34 -8.02
C VAL A 15 -5.16 -12.56 -7.96
N ARG A 16 -5.91 -12.11 -8.96
CA ARG A 16 -7.38 -12.28 -9.02
C ARG A 16 -7.79 -13.74 -9.21
N GLN A 17 -7.06 -14.50 -10.01
CA GLN A 17 -7.32 -15.92 -10.22
C GLN A 17 -7.16 -16.70 -8.91
N GLN A 18 -6.06 -16.47 -8.17
CA GLN A 18 -5.84 -17.15 -6.90
C GLN A 18 -6.82 -16.68 -5.82
N ALA A 19 -7.21 -15.40 -5.81
CA ALA A 19 -8.27 -14.92 -4.91
C ALA A 19 -9.59 -15.68 -5.10
N ARG A 20 -9.99 -15.98 -6.35
CA ARG A 20 -11.21 -16.78 -6.62
C ARG A 20 -11.07 -18.22 -6.12
N ARG A 21 -9.86 -18.80 -6.18
CA ARG A 21 -9.60 -20.13 -5.60
C ARG A 21 -9.72 -20.10 -4.08
N MET A 22 -9.10 -19.13 -3.43
CA MET A 22 -9.22 -18.92 -1.98
C MET A 22 -10.66 -18.68 -1.52
N LEU A 23 -11.49 -18.01 -2.33
CA LEU A 23 -12.92 -17.84 -1.99
C LEU A 23 -13.72 -19.13 -2.07
N ARG A 24 -13.30 -20.10 -2.90
CA ARG A 24 -13.93 -21.43 -2.98
C ARG A 24 -13.39 -22.38 -1.91
N ASP A 25 -12.09 -22.34 -1.68
CA ASP A 25 -11.41 -23.07 -0.63
C ASP A 25 -10.46 -22.14 0.15
N PRO A 26 -10.93 -21.57 1.28
CA PRO A 26 -10.13 -20.66 2.10
C PRO A 26 -8.86 -21.27 2.68
N LEU A 27 -8.75 -22.60 2.73
CA LEU A 27 -7.61 -23.32 3.29
C LEU A 27 -6.67 -23.90 2.21
N ASP A 28 -6.87 -23.54 0.94
CA ASP A 28 -5.96 -23.91 -0.15
C ASP A 28 -4.61 -23.17 -0.01
N ALA A 29 -3.67 -23.78 0.70
CA ALA A 29 -2.34 -23.23 0.96
C ALA A 29 -1.59 -22.91 -0.35
N SER A 30 -1.82 -23.71 -1.41
CA SER A 30 -1.20 -23.47 -2.72
C SER A 30 -1.70 -22.18 -3.35
N ALA A 31 -3.00 -21.88 -3.23
CA ALA A 31 -3.58 -20.65 -3.73
C ALA A 31 -3.08 -19.43 -2.95
N HIS A 32 -2.95 -19.51 -1.63
CA HIS A 32 -2.37 -18.44 -0.80
C HIS A 32 -0.93 -18.13 -1.19
N LEU A 33 -0.07 -19.14 -1.33
CA LEU A 33 1.34 -18.96 -1.73
C LEU A 33 1.47 -18.43 -3.15
N ALA A 34 0.72 -18.98 -4.11
CA ALA A 34 0.72 -18.50 -5.50
C ALA A 34 0.21 -17.05 -5.58
N ARG A 35 -0.76 -16.68 -4.74
CA ARG A 35 -1.26 -15.31 -4.65
C ARG A 35 -0.20 -14.37 -4.10
N LEU A 36 0.52 -14.77 -3.04
CA LEU A 36 1.63 -13.99 -2.49
C LEU A 36 2.74 -13.78 -3.51
N GLN A 37 3.14 -14.84 -4.23
CA GLN A 37 4.14 -14.75 -5.30
C GLN A 37 3.72 -13.79 -6.41
N ALA A 38 2.45 -13.84 -6.84
CA ALA A 38 1.92 -12.90 -7.82
C ALA A 38 1.87 -11.46 -7.26
N ALA A 39 1.55 -11.28 -5.98
CA ALA A 39 1.54 -9.97 -5.32
C ALA A 39 2.93 -9.35 -5.22
N LEU A 40 3.99 -10.16 -5.06
CA LEU A 40 5.39 -9.69 -5.11
C LEU A 40 5.75 -9.08 -6.47
N GLN A 41 5.03 -9.38 -7.54
CA GLN A 41 5.27 -8.79 -8.87
C GLN A 41 4.53 -7.46 -9.07
N LEU A 42 3.68 -7.05 -8.14
CA LEU A 42 2.97 -5.77 -8.18
C LEU A 42 3.80 -4.69 -7.48
N PRO A 43 3.70 -3.41 -7.87
CA PRO A 43 4.36 -2.32 -7.16
C PRO A 43 3.73 -2.09 -5.77
N GLY A 44 4.51 -1.49 -4.86
CA GLY A 44 4.05 -1.12 -3.52
C GLY A 44 4.10 -2.27 -2.50
N SER A 45 3.70 -1.99 -1.27
CA SER A 45 3.71 -2.92 -0.13
C SER A 45 2.34 -3.56 0.13
N GLU A 46 1.25 -2.89 -0.23
CA GLU A 46 -0.11 -3.30 0.09
C GLU A 46 -0.55 -4.64 -0.51
N PRO A 47 -0.20 -5.00 -1.78
CA PRO A 47 -0.62 -6.28 -2.34
C PRO A 47 -0.03 -7.45 -1.55
N VAL A 48 1.23 -7.33 -1.14
CA VAL A 48 1.98 -8.33 -0.39
C VAL A 48 1.45 -8.44 1.03
N GLN A 49 1.26 -7.30 1.70
CA GLN A 49 0.67 -7.24 3.04
C GLN A 49 -0.75 -7.85 3.04
N GLY A 50 -1.58 -7.52 2.05
CA GLY A 50 -2.94 -8.04 1.96
C GLY A 50 -2.98 -9.56 1.75
N ALA A 51 -2.06 -10.11 0.96
CA ALA A 51 -1.90 -11.55 0.78
C ALA A 51 -1.45 -12.28 2.04
N LEU A 52 -0.53 -11.69 2.81
CA LEU A 52 -0.14 -12.23 4.11
C LEU A 52 -1.27 -12.17 5.14
N ALA A 53 -2.02 -11.07 5.17
CA ALA A 53 -3.16 -10.96 6.08
C ALA A 53 -4.20 -12.06 5.82
N ASP A 54 -4.49 -12.37 4.55
CA ASP A 54 -5.38 -13.48 4.19
C ASP A 54 -4.84 -14.84 4.64
N LEU A 55 -3.54 -15.08 4.46
CA LEU A 55 -2.87 -16.32 4.89
C LEU A 55 -2.95 -16.48 6.41
N PHE A 56 -2.67 -15.42 7.17
CA PHE A 56 -2.70 -15.45 8.63
C PHE A 56 -4.14 -15.52 9.21
N VAL A 57 -5.15 -15.10 8.44
CA VAL A 57 -6.58 -15.34 8.79
C VAL A 57 -6.98 -16.80 8.52
N ALA A 58 -6.46 -17.41 7.45
CA ALA A 58 -6.77 -18.78 7.08
C ALA A 58 -6.08 -19.82 7.98
N PHE A 59 -4.81 -19.58 8.35
CA PHE A 59 -3.95 -20.57 8.99
C PHE A 59 -3.52 -20.17 10.41
N GLY A 60 -3.50 -21.16 11.30
CA GLY A 60 -3.30 -20.97 12.74
C GLY A 60 -1.92 -21.43 13.20
N GLU A 61 -1.83 -21.78 14.47
CA GLU A 61 -0.63 -22.21 15.17
C GLU A 61 -0.07 -23.56 14.68
N ARG A 62 -0.85 -24.34 13.92
CA ARG A 62 -0.36 -25.59 13.32
C ARG A 62 0.46 -25.34 12.06
N GLU A 63 0.30 -24.19 11.43
CA GLU A 63 0.95 -23.83 10.17
C GLU A 63 2.03 -22.74 10.35
N VAL A 64 2.71 -22.70 11.51
CA VAL A 64 3.77 -21.70 11.80
C VAL A 64 4.83 -21.65 10.70
N LEU A 65 5.27 -22.80 10.21
CA LEU A 65 6.30 -22.87 9.16
C LEU A 65 5.82 -22.23 7.87
N LEU A 66 4.56 -22.43 7.48
CA LEU A 66 3.96 -21.78 6.32
C LEU A 66 3.91 -20.27 6.52
N LYS A 67 3.40 -19.80 7.68
CA LYS A 67 3.33 -18.37 8.03
C LYS A 67 4.70 -17.70 8.01
N ARG A 68 5.71 -18.32 8.62
CA ARG A 68 7.08 -17.80 8.66
C ARG A 68 7.74 -17.78 7.29
N SER A 69 7.56 -18.84 6.50
CA SER A 69 8.12 -18.90 5.14
C SER A 69 7.51 -17.84 4.24
N ALA A 70 6.18 -17.67 4.29
CA ALA A 70 5.48 -16.63 3.56
C ALA A 70 5.93 -15.22 3.99
N LEU A 71 6.07 -14.97 5.30
CA LEU A 71 6.56 -13.70 5.81
C LEU A 71 8.01 -13.42 5.38
N HIS A 72 8.87 -14.43 5.40
CA HIS A 72 10.25 -14.31 4.95
C HIS A 72 10.33 -13.91 3.48
N LEU A 73 9.54 -14.53 2.59
CA LEU A 73 9.45 -14.16 1.18
C LEU A 73 9.00 -12.72 0.93
N ALA A 74 8.23 -12.16 1.86
CA ALA A 74 7.61 -10.85 1.75
C ALA A 74 8.38 -9.72 2.43
N ARG A 75 9.40 -10.04 3.26
CA ARG A 75 9.99 -9.12 4.23
C ARG A 75 10.46 -7.81 3.60
N ASP A 76 11.19 -7.89 2.49
CA ASP A 76 11.80 -6.73 1.82
C ASP A 76 10.77 -5.79 1.19
N ARG A 77 9.51 -6.22 1.11
CA ARG A 77 8.40 -5.45 0.54
C ARG A 77 7.54 -4.76 1.59
N LEU A 78 7.79 -5.04 2.87
CA LEU A 78 6.98 -4.54 3.98
C LEU A 78 7.72 -3.49 4.78
N ALA A 79 6.97 -2.58 5.41
CA ALA A 79 7.53 -1.73 6.44
C ALA A 79 7.89 -2.56 7.68
N GLU A 80 8.99 -2.22 8.35
CA GLU A 80 9.51 -2.96 9.52
C GLU A 80 8.46 -3.18 10.62
N HIS A 81 7.61 -2.18 10.89
CA HIS A 81 6.55 -2.33 11.90
C HIS A 81 5.50 -3.39 11.49
N VAL A 82 5.21 -3.53 10.20
CA VAL A 82 4.29 -4.56 9.67
C VAL A 82 4.92 -5.95 9.79
N VAL A 83 6.21 -6.07 9.48
CA VAL A 83 6.97 -7.32 9.65
C VAL A 83 6.88 -7.80 11.10
N ARG A 84 7.21 -6.93 12.05
CA ARG A 84 7.16 -7.24 13.50
C ARG A 84 5.78 -7.71 13.95
N TRP A 85 4.71 -7.09 13.43
CA TRP A 85 3.34 -7.51 13.73
C TRP A 85 3.06 -8.93 13.23
N PHE A 86 3.43 -9.26 11.99
CA PHE A 86 3.27 -10.63 11.48
C PHE A 86 4.15 -11.63 12.22
N GLU A 87 5.40 -11.27 12.57
CA GLU A 87 6.30 -12.13 13.35
C GLU A 87 5.68 -12.51 14.69
N ALA A 88 5.10 -11.54 15.41
CA ALA A 88 4.42 -11.76 16.68
C ALA A 88 3.22 -12.72 16.56
N GLN A 89 2.59 -12.80 15.39
CA GLN A 89 1.39 -13.61 15.13
C GLN A 89 1.71 -14.96 14.46
N ALA A 90 2.95 -15.17 14.02
CA ALA A 90 3.32 -16.38 13.28
C ALA A 90 3.19 -17.66 14.12
N GLY A 91 3.44 -17.59 15.44
CA GLY A 91 3.26 -18.71 16.36
C GLY A 91 1.88 -18.82 17.00
N GLN A 92 1.00 -17.86 16.75
CA GLN A 92 -0.30 -17.74 17.39
C GLN A 92 -1.41 -18.43 16.59
N ALA A 93 -2.61 -18.46 17.17
CA ALA A 93 -3.84 -18.83 16.48
C ALA A 93 -4.11 -17.95 15.26
N ARG A 94 -5.14 -18.32 14.48
CA ARG A 94 -5.57 -17.56 13.31
C ARG A 94 -5.87 -16.11 13.69
N LEU A 95 -5.48 -15.18 12.84
CA LEU A 95 -5.89 -13.79 12.98
C LEU A 95 -7.42 -13.67 12.87
N SER A 96 -7.97 -12.70 13.60
CA SER A 96 -9.35 -12.26 13.36
C SER A 96 -9.52 -11.82 11.91
N ARG A 97 -10.68 -12.14 11.33
CA ARG A 97 -11.05 -11.66 9.99
C ARG A 97 -11.05 -10.14 9.90
N ILE A 98 -11.28 -9.43 11.01
CA ILE A 98 -11.15 -7.97 11.09
C ILE A 98 -9.81 -7.67 11.74
N THR A 99 -8.90 -7.05 11.00
CA THR A 99 -7.52 -6.85 11.45
C THR A 99 -6.92 -5.56 10.87
N PRO A 100 -6.08 -4.82 11.63
CA PRO A 100 -5.36 -3.67 11.10
C PRO A 100 -4.30 -4.03 10.05
N LEU A 101 -3.95 -5.33 9.92
CA LEU A 101 -3.00 -5.80 8.91
C LEU A 101 -3.64 -5.98 7.52
N ALA A 102 -4.97 -5.97 7.43
CA ALA A 102 -5.66 -6.07 6.15
C ALA A 102 -5.50 -4.78 5.34
N THR A 103 -5.33 -4.94 4.03
CA THR A 103 -5.30 -3.82 3.07
C THR A 103 -6.47 -3.94 2.11
N ARG A 104 -6.65 -2.96 1.21
CA ARG A 104 -7.63 -3.07 0.12
C ARG A 104 -7.38 -4.25 -0.83
N TRP A 105 -6.20 -4.88 -0.74
CA TRP A 105 -5.84 -6.07 -1.50
C TRP A 105 -6.20 -7.37 -0.76
N SER A 106 -6.61 -7.33 0.51
CA SER A 106 -7.07 -8.52 1.21
C SER A 106 -8.39 -9.06 0.63
N VAL A 107 -8.55 -10.38 0.70
CA VAL A 107 -9.71 -11.12 0.16
C VAL A 107 -10.55 -11.72 1.30
N LEU A 108 -9.88 -12.32 2.29
CA LEU A 108 -10.49 -12.96 3.44
C LEU A 108 -10.46 -12.04 4.66
N ALA A 109 -9.35 -11.33 4.84
CA ALA A 109 -9.17 -10.32 5.87
C ALA A 109 -9.87 -9.00 5.50
N ARG A 110 -10.37 -8.29 6.51
CA ARG A 110 -11.10 -7.03 6.39
C ARG A 110 -10.39 -5.96 7.24
N PRO A 111 -10.19 -4.74 6.71
CA PRO A 111 -9.61 -3.65 7.49
C PRO A 111 -10.44 -3.37 8.75
N SER A 112 -9.77 -3.18 9.89
CA SER A 112 -10.43 -2.73 11.13
C SER A 112 -10.93 -1.29 10.99
N ALA A 113 -11.99 -0.95 11.74
CA ALA A 113 -12.45 0.42 11.90
C ALA A 113 -11.47 1.28 12.74
N ASP A 114 -10.59 0.64 13.50
CA ASP A 114 -9.59 1.31 14.36
C ASP A 114 -8.44 1.95 13.58
N ILE A 115 -8.35 1.71 12.27
CA ILE A 115 -7.39 2.42 11.41
C ILE A 115 -7.92 3.83 11.09
N SER A 116 -7.03 4.80 10.90
CA SER A 116 -7.44 6.17 10.62
C SER A 116 -8.29 6.27 9.34
N THR A 117 -9.25 7.21 9.31
CA THR A 117 -10.06 7.49 8.12
C THR A 117 -9.21 7.80 6.89
N ARG A 118 -8.03 8.40 7.10
CA ARG A 118 -7.02 8.60 6.07
C ARG A 118 -6.49 7.28 5.51
N ALA A 119 -6.03 6.36 6.35
CA ALA A 119 -5.53 5.05 5.90
C ALA A 119 -6.58 4.24 5.13
N ARG A 120 -7.87 4.49 5.38
CA ARG A 120 -8.98 3.93 4.58
C ARG A 120 -9.15 4.58 3.20
N ARG A 121 -8.82 5.87 3.05
CA ARG A 121 -9.07 6.67 1.84
C ARG A 121 -7.86 6.73 0.92
N CYS A 122 -6.66 6.89 1.48
CA CYS A 122 -5.39 7.02 0.76
C CYS A 122 -4.35 6.13 1.42
N SER A 123 -3.91 5.09 0.69
CA SER A 123 -2.85 4.22 1.17
C SER A 123 -1.48 4.88 1.03
N GLY A 124 -0.49 4.43 1.80
CA GLY A 124 0.89 4.89 1.64
C GLY A 124 1.48 4.58 0.25
N ASP A 125 1.02 3.51 -0.41
CA ASP A 125 1.42 3.21 -1.78
C ASP A 125 0.80 4.19 -2.79
N ASP A 126 -0.46 4.58 -2.61
CA ASP A 126 -1.09 5.62 -3.44
C ASP A 126 -0.37 6.95 -3.26
N SER A 127 -0.05 7.33 -2.02
CA SER A 127 0.66 8.57 -1.71
C SER A 127 2.02 8.63 -2.41
N ARG A 128 2.78 7.53 -2.41
CA ARG A 128 4.06 7.43 -3.11
C ARG A 128 3.89 7.52 -4.62
N ALA A 129 2.92 6.78 -5.19
CA ALA A 129 2.68 6.81 -6.63
C ALA A 129 2.24 8.20 -7.12
N LEU A 130 1.40 8.90 -6.35
CA LEU A 130 0.99 10.27 -6.64
C LEU A 130 2.16 11.25 -6.51
N ALA A 131 3.02 11.08 -5.50
CA ALA A 131 4.22 11.90 -5.36
C ALA A 131 5.16 11.73 -6.56
N ASP A 132 5.43 10.50 -7.00
CA ASP A 132 6.27 10.21 -8.17
C ASP A 132 5.67 10.80 -9.46
N GLN A 133 4.35 10.76 -9.61
CA GLN A 133 3.65 11.39 -10.74
C GLN A 133 3.77 12.91 -10.70
N ALA A 134 3.67 13.52 -9.51
CA ALA A 134 3.81 14.96 -9.34
C ALA A 134 5.21 15.45 -9.68
N VAL A 135 6.25 14.72 -9.28
CA VAL A 135 7.64 15.04 -9.64
C VAL A 135 7.82 15.03 -11.16
N LYS A 136 7.34 13.97 -11.84
CA LYS A 136 7.36 13.89 -13.31
C LYS A 136 6.56 15.01 -13.97
N ALA A 137 5.44 15.43 -13.39
CA ALA A 137 4.66 16.55 -13.90
C ALA A 137 5.42 17.88 -13.81
N VAL A 138 6.22 18.07 -12.76
CA VAL A 138 7.13 19.24 -12.65
C VAL A 138 8.23 19.17 -13.69
N GLU A 139 8.90 18.03 -13.83
CA GLU A 139 9.96 17.83 -14.83
C GLU A 139 9.47 18.11 -16.26
N ASN A 140 8.25 17.68 -16.59
CA ASN A 140 7.63 17.88 -17.91
C ASN A 140 6.95 19.25 -18.08
N ALA A 141 7.05 20.15 -17.09
CA ALA A 141 6.34 21.43 -17.06
C ALA A 141 4.82 21.33 -17.27
N ASP A 142 4.21 20.21 -16.84
CA ASP A 142 2.78 19.96 -16.91
C ASP A 142 2.07 20.63 -15.72
N ALA A 143 1.57 21.85 -15.95
CA ALA A 143 0.91 22.64 -14.91
C ALA A 143 -0.45 22.05 -14.47
N GLU A 144 -1.15 21.33 -15.35
CA GLU A 144 -2.46 20.75 -15.06
C GLU A 144 -2.31 19.57 -14.10
N ALA A 145 -1.38 18.66 -14.39
CA ALA A 145 -1.10 17.52 -13.51
C ALA A 145 -0.56 17.97 -12.15
N GLN A 146 0.27 19.02 -12.10
CA GLN A 146 0.72 19.62 -10.84
C GLN A 146 -0.45 20.19 -10.03
N ALA A 147 -1.34 20.97 -10.65
CA ALA A 147 -2.50 21.54 -9.97
C ALA A 147 -3.46 20.46 -9.45
N ALA A 148 -3.71 19.42 -10.25
CA ALA A 148 -4.52 18.28 -9.85
C ALA A 148 -3.93 17.54 -8.64
N PHE A 149 -2.61 17.35 -8.60
CA PHE A 149 -1.92 16.75 -7.46
C PHE A 149 -2.06 17.60 -6.18
N LEU A 150 -1.82 18.91 -6.27
CA LEU A 150 -1.94 19.80 -5.11
C LEU A 150 -3.39 19.84 -4.59
N HIS A 151 -4.36 19.88 -5.50
CA HIS A 151 -5.78 19.78 -5.14
C HIS A 151 -6.11 18.47 -4.43
N HIS A 152 -5.58 17.33 -4.92
CA HIS A 152 -5.74 16.04 -4.25
C HIS A 152 -5.17 16.07 -2.82
N CYS A 153 -3.96 16.63 -2.64
CA CYS A 153 -3.32 16.69 -1.33
C CYS A 153 -4.20 17.45 -0.32
N ILE A 154 -4.79 18.57 -0.72
CA ILE A 154 -5.70 19.36 0.13
C ILE A 154 -6.99 18.58 0.38
N THR A 155 -7.70 18.12 -0.65
CA THR A 155 -9.02 17.48 -0.49
C THR A 155 -8.94 16.17 0.29
N CYS A 156 -7.89 15.37 0.10
CA CYS A 156 -7.70 14.08 0.76
C CYS A 156 -6.84 14.15 2.03
N HIS A 157 -6.32 15.34 2.36
CA HIS A 157 -5.38 15.57 3.46
C HIS A 157 -4.16 14.63 3.38
N ASP A 158 -3.68 14.39 2.16
CA ASP A 158 -2.56 13.48 1.91
C ASP A 158 -1.21 14.16 2.14
N ASN A 159 -0.92 14.43 3.41
CA ASN A 159 0.33 15.01 3.86
C ASN A 159 1.56 14.18 3.45
N LEU A 160 1.42 12.86 3.29
CA LEU A 160 2.56 12.01 2.92
C LEU A 160 2.91 12.22 1.46
N ALA A 161 1.92 12.19 0.56
CA ALA A 161 2.15 12.43 -0.87
C ALA A 161 2.82 13.80 -1.08
N PHE A 162 2.26 14.84 -0.45
CA PHE A 162 2.81 16.19 -0.52
C PHE A 162 4.25 16.27 -0.01
N MET A 163 4.54 15.73 1.19
CA MET A 163 5.90 15.76 1.75
C MET A 163 6.91 14.98 0.89
N LEU A 164 6.52 13.83 0.34
CA LEU A 164 7.39 13.03 -0.52
C LEU A 164 7.74 13.78 -1.81
N ALA A 165 6.73 14.34 -2.48
CA ALA A 165 6.94 15.10 -3.70
C ALA A 165 7.78 16.36 -3.45
N ARG A 166 7.45 17.14 -2.40
CA ARG A 166 8.20 18.33 -2.00
C ARG A 166 9.67 18.00 -1.73
N ARG A 167 9.94 16.91 -1.00
CA ARG A 167 11.32 16.46 -0.72
C ARG A 167 12.06 16.03 -1.98
N ALA A 168 11.39 15.40 -2.94
CA ALA A 168 12.01 15.03 -4.21
C ALA A 168 12.38 16.28 -5.02
N LEU A 169 11.45 17.22 -5.18
CA LEU A 169 11.69 18.47 -5.89
C LEU A 169 12.82 19.31 -5.27
N LEU A 170 12.87 19.43 -3.94
CA LEU A 170 13.94 20.15 -3.25
C LEU A 170 15.33 19.52 -3.38
N ARG A 171 15.42 18.23 -3.73
CA ARG A 171 16.70 17.58 -4.02
C ARG A 171 17.23 17.95 -5.40
N GLU A 172 16.34 18.23 -6.33
CA GLU A 172 16.67 18.49 -7.74
C GLU A 172 16.66 19.98 -8.08
N SER A 173 16.00 20.80 -7.27
CA SER A 173 15.85 22.24 -7.48
C SER A 173 15.92 23.00 -6.16
N GLU A 174 16.67 24.12 -6.17
CA GLU A 174 16.89 24.94 -4.98
C GLU A 174 15.64 25.76 -4.57
N LYS A 175 14.65 25.89 -5.46
CA LYS A 175 13.40 26.64 -5.21
C LYS A 175 12.17 25.87 -5.67
N LEU A 176 11.17 25.80 -4.80
CA LEU A 176 9.85 25.26 -5.10
C LEU A 176 8.97 26.31 -5.80
N PRO A 177 8.04 25.89 -6.68
CA PRO A 177 7.05 26.81 -7.23
C PRO A 177 6.12 27.39 -6.13
N PRO A 178 5.64 28.65 -6.25
CA PRO A 178 4.95 29.37 -5.17
C PRO A 178 3.66 28.70 -4.65
N ASN A 179 2.95 27.99 -5.53
CA ASN A 179 1.74 27.24 -5.21
C ASN A 179 1.99 26.08 -4.21
N TRP A 180 3.22 25.57 -4.11
CA TRP A 180 3.57 24.54 -3.13
C TRP A 180 3.64 25.09 -1.71
N ASP A 181 4.14 26.31 -1.52
CA ASP A 181 4.23 26.93 -0.19
C ASP A 181 2.83 27.27 0.36
N GLU A 182 1.91 27.70 -0.51
CA GLU A 182 0.51 27.91 -0.14
C GLU A 182 -0.16 26.60 0.34
N VAL A 183 -0.04 25.53 -0.45
CA VAL A 183 -0.59 24.21 -0.08
C VAL A 183 0.05 23.68 1.21
N SER A 184 1.35 23.89 1.42
CA SER A 184 2.04 23.51 2.65
C SER A 184 1.44 24.22 3.87
N ARG A 185 1.09 25.51 3.77
CA ARG A 185 0.44 26.25 4.86
C ARG A 185 -0.97 25.73 5.13
N GLN A 186 -1.75 25.48 4.09
CA GLN A 186 -3.12 24.96 4.23
C GLN A 186 -3.13 23.58 4.90
N LEU A 187 -2.21 22.70 4.50
CA LEU A 187 -2.08 21.37 5.11
C LEU A 187 -1.64 21.42 6.58
N GLN A 188 -0.80 22.40 6.95
CA GLN A 188 -0.45 22.63 8.37
C GLN A 188 -1.65 23.10 9.18
N GLN A 189 -2.41 24.09 8.68
CA GLN A 189 -3.60 24.61 9.36
C GLN A 189 -4.66 23.52 9.58
N ILE A 190 -4.91 22.67 8.56
CA ILE A 190 -5.85 21.55 8.68
C ILE A 190 -5.40 20.56 9.77
N ARG A 191 -4.09 20.31 9.90
CA ARG A 191 -3.54 19.40 10.91
C ARG A 191 -3.70 19.96 12.33
N ASP A 192 -3.56 21.27 12.50
CA ASP A 192 -3.65 21.90 13.82
C ASP A 192 -5.10 22.06 14.31
N LEU A 193 -6.08 21.92 13.40
CA LEU A 193 -7.53 21.96 13.68
C LEU A 193 -8.16 20.59 13.96
N ALA A 194 -7.43 19.49 13.74
CA ALA A 194 -7.92 18.10 13.80
C ALA A 194 -7.38 17.35 15.02
#